data_AF-A0A1X1TBX7-F1
#
_entry.id   AF-A0A1X1TBX7-F1
#
_cell.length_a   1.000
_cell.length_b   1.000
_cell.length_c   1.000
_cell.angle_alpha   90.00
_cell.angle_beta   90.00
_cell.angle_gamma   90.00
#
_symmetry.space_group_name_H-M   'P 1'
#
loop_
_entity.id
_entity.type
_entity.pdbx_description
1 polymer ?
#
loop_
_entity_poly.entity_id
_entity_poly.type
_entity_poly.pdbx_seq_one_letter_code
_entity_poly.pdbx_strand_id
1 'polypeptide(L)'
;MSGWEIFWDVAPYVTLAVVAVGIWWRYRYDKFGWTTRSSQLYESRLLRIGSPMFHFGILVVIVGHVIGLFIPESWTYAIGVSQHAYHVQALALGGIAGVTTLTGIALLIYRRRTTGPVFMATTVNDKVMYLVLVMAIIAGLACTLIGATPVGAEHDYRQTVAPWFRSIWILQPRGDLMALAPLWFHIHVIIALVLFCLWPFTRLVHVFSAPIGYLFRPYIVYRSRDVARKGELVGSHPPRRGW
;
A
#
# COMPACT_ATOMS: atom_id res chain seq x y z
N MET A 1 23.71 11.29 17.83
CA MET A 1 22.52 11.06 16.99
C MET A 1 21.66 12.29 17.06
N SER A 2 21.30 12.87 15.91
CA SER A 2 20.38 14.00 15.86
C SER A 2 18.94 13.55 16.17
N GLY A 3 18.08 14.44 16.66
CA GLY A 3 16.66 14.11 16.87
C GLY A 3 15.96 13.64 15.58
N TRP A 4 16.45 14.08 14.42
CA TRP A 4 15.96 13.70 13.11
C TRP A 4 16.30 12.26 12.74
N GLU A 5 17.52 11.81 13.04
CA GLU A 5 17.91 10.40 12.87
C GLU A 5 17.04 9.49 13.74
N ILE A 6 16.86 9.85 15.01
CA ILE A 6 16.04 9.09 15.96
C ILE A 6 14.60 8.96 15.45
N PHE A 7 14.03 10.02 14.87
CA PHE A 7 12.71 9.95 14.25
C PHE A 7 12.66 8.87 13.16
N TRP A 8 13.64 8.82 12.27
CA TRP A 8 13.70 7.83 11.18
C TRP A 8 14.04 6.42 11.64
N ASP A 9 14.68 6.28 12.79
CA ASP A 9 14.88 4.98 13.43
C ASP A 9 13.58 4.45 14.03
N VAL A 10 12.81 5.31 14.70
CA VAL A 10 11.66 4.89 15.53
C VAL A 10 10.34 4.85 14.76
N ALA A 11 10.06 5.86 13.91
CA ALA A 11 8.77 6.02 13.25
C ALA A 11 8.33 4.76 12.45
N PRO A 12 9.20 4.06 11.70
CA PRO A 12 8.80 2.84 11.01
C PRO A 12 8.33 1.73 11.95
N TYR A 13 8.97 1.53 13.10
CA TYR A 13 8.56 0.50 14.05
C TYR A 13 7.23 0.82 14.72
N VAL A 14 6.97 2.10 15.02
CA VAL A 14 5.66 2.55 15.51
C VAL A 14 4.59 2.26 14.45
N THR A 15 4.84 2.61 13.18
CA THR A 15 3.92 2.32 12.08
C THR A 15 3.69 0.81 11.93
N LEU A 16 4.74 -0.01 11.94
CA LEU A 16 4.63 -1.47 11.85
C LEU A 16 3.83 -2.05 13.01
N ALA A 17 4.04 -1.56 14.24
CA ALA A 17 3.27 -1.97 15.40
C ALA A 17 1.77 -1.63 15.25
N VAL A 18 1.45 -0.41 14.81
CA VAL A 18 0.06 0.01 14.52
C VAL A 18 -0.58 -0.88 13.45
N VAL A 19 0.13 -1.15 12.36
CA VAL A 19 -0.34 -2.02 11.28
C VAL A 19 -0.58 -3.44 11.78
N ALA A 20 0.40 -4.04 12.45
CA ALA A 20 0.34 -5.42 12.91
C ALA A 20 -0.77 -5.62 13.95
N VAL A 21 -0.79 -4.79 15.00
CA VAL A 21 -1.80 -4.85 16.06
C VAL A 21 -3.19 -4.52 15.51
N GLY A 22 -3.30 -3.49 14.67
CA GLY A 22 -4.56 -3.07 14.07
C GLY A 22 -5.15 -4.14 13.14
N ILE A 23 -4.34 -4.77 12.30
CA ILE A 23 -4.77 -5.88 11.44
C ILE A 23 -5.22 -7.07 12.30
N TRP A 24 -4.40 -7.47 13.28
CA TRP A 24 -4.72 -8.58 14.17
C TRP A 24 -6.05 -8.35 14.89
N TRP A 25 -6.22 -7.17 15.50
CA TRP A 25 -7.44 -6.80 16.20
C TRP A 25 -8.63 -6.82 15.26
N ARG A 26 -8.53 -6.18 14.09
CA ARG A 26 -9.64 -6.11 13.13
C ARG A 26 -10.03 -7.48 12.61
N TYR A 27 -9.05 -8.34 12.30
CA TYR A 27 -9.33 -9.71 11.87
C TYR A 27 -10.00 -10.55 12.97
N ARG A 28 -9.68 -10.29 14.25
CA ARG A 28 -10.22 -11.02 15.40
C ARG A 28 -11.63 -10.54 15.79
N TYR A 29 -11.88 -9.24 15.75
CA TYR A 29 -13.05 -8.59 16.34
C TYR A 29 -14.00 -7.92 15.32
N ASP A 30 -13.52 -7.50 14.14
CA ASP A 30 -14.32 -6.85 13.09
C ASP A 30 -14.20 -7.58 11.73
N LYS A 31 -14.64 -8.84 11.72
CA LYS A 31 -14.66 -9.66 10.50
C LYS A 31 -15.66 -9.14 9.45
N PHE A 32 -16.77 -8.54 9.89
CA PHE A 32 -17.78 -8.00 8.98
C PHE A 32 -17.31 -6.71 8.29
N GLY A 33 -16.50 -5.88 8.96
CA GLY A 33 -15.86 -4.73 8.36
C GLY A 33 -14.69 -5.07 7.44
N TRP A 34 -14.26 -6.33 7.38
CA TRP A 34 -13.25 -6.83 6.46
C TRP A 34 -13.83 -7.10 5.07
N THR A 35 -14.03 -6.03 4.29
CA THR A 35 -14.64 -6.10 2.96
C THR A 35 -14.10 -5.00 2.06
N THR A 36 -14.17 -5.21 0.74
CA THR A 36 -13.85 -4.20 -0.26
C THR A 36 -14.83 -3.02 -0.24
N ARG A 37 -16.02 -3.16 0.36
CA ARG A 37 -17.12 -2.18 0.32
C ARG A 37 -17.40 -1.71 -1.11
N SER A 38 -17.66 -2.66 -2.01
CA SER A 38 -17.94 -2.36 -3.41
C SER A 38 -19.19 -1.47 -3.53
N SER A 39 -19.10 -0.42 -4.35
CA SER A 39 -20.22 0.46 -4.68
C SER A 39 -20.67 0.30 -6.14
N GLN A 40 -20.28 -0.79 -6.79
CA GLN A 40 -20.55 -1.04 -8.22
C GLN A 40 -22.04 -1.11 -8.55
N LEU A 41 -22.86 -1.62 -7.64
CA LEU A 41 -24.31 -1.71 -7.83
C LEU A 41 -24.97 -0.33 -8.01
N TYR A 42 -24.39 0.70 -7.39
CA TYR A 42 -24.91 2.07 -7.49
C TYR A 42 -24.50 2.79 -8.76
N GLU A 43 -23.34 2.45 -9.34
CA GLU A 43 -22.84 3.00 -10.59
C GLU A 43 -21.69 2.13 -11.12
N SER A 44 -21.77 1.69 -12.38
CA SER A 44 -20.79 0.75 -12.94
C SER A 44 -19.99 1.28 -14.13
N ARG A 45 -20.46 2.33 -14.83
CA ARG A 45 -19.85 2.85 -16.07
C ARG A 45 -18.49 3.49 -15.81
N LEU A 46 -18.39 4.42 -14.87
CA LEU A 46 -17.10 5.02 -14.49
C LEU A 46 -16.24 4.02 -13.72
N LEU A 47 -16.85 3.19 -12.87
CA LEU A 47 -16.12 2.18 -12.11
C LEU A 47 -15.39 1.16 -13.00
N ARG A 48 -16.01 0.73 -14.11
CA ARG A 48 -15.44 -0.26 -15.05
C ARG A 48 -14.13 0.21 -15.70
N ILE A 49 -13.89 1.52 -15.75
CA ILE A 49 -12.67 2.11 -16.31
C ILE A 49 -11.72 2.53 -15.17
N GLY A 50 -12.22 3.33 -14.23
CA GLY A 50 -11.40 3.88 -13.15
C GLY A 50 -10.85 2.81 -12.21
N SER A 51 -11.61 1.75 -11.92
CA SER A 51 -11.15 0.69 -11.02
C SER A 51 -9.99 -0.12 -11.61
N PRO A 52 -10.07 -0.66 -12.85
CA PRO A 52 -8.91 -1.31 -13.47
C PRO A 52 -7.70 -0.39 -13.62
N MET A 53 -7.88 0.84 -14.09
CA MET A 53 -6.76 1.80 -14.23
C MET A 53 -6.04 2.00 -12.90
N PHE A 54 -6.79 2.26 -11.83
CA PHE A 54 -6.20 2.42 -10.50
C PHE A 54 -5.50 1.15 -10.01
N HIS A 55 -6.17 0.00 -10.07
CA HIS A 55 -5.63 -1.23 -9.48
C HIS A 55 -4.43 -1.79 -10.26
N PHE A 56 -4.48 -1.81 -11.59
CA PHE A 56 -3.33 -2.25 -12.38
C PHE A 56 -2.16 -1.28 -12.24
N GLY A 57 -2.43 0.04 -12.27
CA GLY A 57 -1.41 1.05 -12.03
C GLY A 57 -0.74 0.88 -10.66
N ILE A 58 -1.53 0.82 -9.57
CA ILE A 58 -0.98 0.74 -8.22
C ILE A 58 -0.24 -0.58 -7.99
N LEU A 59 -0.67 -1.69 -8.60
CA LEU A 59 0.06 -2.96 -8.52
C LEU A 59 1.45 -2.85 -9.16
N VAL A 60 1.56 -2.21 -10.33
CA VAL A 60 2.87 -1.96 -10.95
C VAL A 60 3.71 -1.03 -10.09
N VAL A 61 3.13 0.02 -9.50
CA VAL A 61 3.82 0.90 -8.56
C VAL A 61 4.35 0.13 -7.34
N ILE A 62 3.54 -0.75 -6.75
CA ILE A 62 3.94 -1.58 -5.60
C ILE A 62 5.09 -2.52 -5.98
N VAL A 63 4.99 -3.20 -7.13
CA VAL A 63 6.07 -4.06 -7.63
C VAL A 63 7.35 -3.26 -7.85
N GLY A 64 7.24 -2.07 -8.44
CA GLY A 64 8.36 -1.14 -8.60
C GLY A 64 9.00 -0.74 -7.27
N HIS A 65 8.20 -0.46 -6.23
CA HIS A 65 8.71 -0.18 -4.88
C HIS A 65 9.42 -1.40 -4.29
N VAL A 66 8.88 -2.60 -4.47
CA VAL A 66 9.52 -3.84 -3.98
C VAL A 66 10.88 -4.02 -4.65
N ILE A 67 10.93 -3.91 -5.98
CA ILE A 67 12.18 -4.01 -6.75
C ILE A 67 13.17 -2.94 -6.28
N GLY A 68 12.76 -1.67 -6.24
CA GLY A 68 13.67 -0.56 -5.95
C GLY A 68 14.14 -0.47 -4.50
N LEU A 69 13.33 -0.92 -3.53
CA LEU A 69 13.68 -0.83 -2.11
C LEU A 69 14.34 -2.10 -1.57
N PHE A 70 13.92 -3.29 -2.01
CA PHE A 70 14.47 -4.55 -1.49
C PHE A 70 15.65 -5.09 -2.31
N ILE A 71 15.69 -4.88 -3.64
CA ILE A 71 16.75 -5.45 -4.47
C ILE A 71 17.99 -4.53 -4.42
N PRO A 72 19.14 -5.02 -3.92
CA PRO A 72 20.36 -4.23 -3.86
C PRO A 72 20.86 -3.82 -5.23
N GLU A 73 21.52 -2.66 -5.30
CA GLU A 73 22.16 -2.17 -6.52
C GLU A 73 23.17 -3.15 -7.13
N SER A 74 23.95 -3.81 -6.26
CA SER A 74 24.93 -4.81 -6.68
C SER A 74 24.29 -6.00 -7.43
N TRP A 75 23.06 -6.38 -7.10
CA TRP A 75 22.37 -7.48 -7.75
C TRP A 75 21.91 -7.11 -9.15
N THR A 76 21.37 -5.90 -9.33
CA THR A 76 20.99 -5.43 -10.67
C THR A 76 22.20 -5.26 -11.57
N TYR A 77 23.32 -4.78 -11.02
CA TYR A 77 24.56 -4.64 -11.76
C TYR A 77 25.13 -6.01 -12.16
N ALA A 78 25.08 -7.01 -11.27
CA ALA A 78 25.58 -8.37 -11.52
C ALA A 78 24.85 -9.08 -12.68
N ILE A 79 23.57 -8.76 -12.93
CA ILE A 79 22.81 -9.29 -14.07
C ILE A 79 22.90 -8.40 -15.32
N GLY A 80 23.82 -7.42 -15.34
CA GLY A 80 24.10 -6.57 -16.49
C GLY A 80 23.19 -5.36 -16.66
N VAL A 81 22.34 -5.02 -15.68
CA VAL A 81 21.52 -3.80 -15.74
C VAL A 81 22.39 -2.61 -15.34
N SER A 82 22.70 -1.75 -16.31
CA SER A 82 23.42 -0.50 -16.06
C SER A 82 22.56 0.49 -15.26
N GLN A 83 23.20 1.43 -14.56
CA GLN A 83 22.46 2.48 -13.83
C GLN A 83 21.53 3.27 -14.74
N HIS A 84 22.01 3.64 -15.92
CA HIS A 84 21.20 4.35 -16.90
C HIS A 84 19.97 3.53 -17.32
N ALA A 85 20.14 2.24 -17.63
CA ALA A 85 19.04 1.36 -17.99
C ALA A 85 18.02 1.22 -16.85
N TYR A 86 18.49 1.13 -15.60
CA TYR A 86 17.64 1.11 -14.42
C TYR A 86 16.83 2.40 -14.27
N HIS A 87 17.47 3.58 -14.36
CA HIS A 87 16.78 4.86 -14.23
C HIS A 87 15.76 5.09 -15.35
N VAL A 88 16.09 4.74 -16.60
CA VAL A 88 15.16 4.84 -17.73
C VAL A 88 13.96 3.92 -17.52
N GLN A 89 14.18 2.67 -17.11
CA GLN A 89 13.10 1.74 -16.81
C GLN A 89 12.22 2.24 -15.65
N ALA A 90 12.84 2.68 -14.55
CA ALA A 90 12.15 3.19 -13.38
C ALA A 90 11.30 4.42 -13.71
N LEU A 91 11.83 5.36 -14.52
CA LEU A 91 11.10 6.53 -14.98
C LEU A 91 9.96 6.17 -15.92
N ALA A 92 10.20 5.33 -16.92
CA ALA A 92 9.18 4.97 -17.91
C ALA A 92 8.05 4.15 -17.27
N LEU A 93 8.38 3.04 -16.63
CA LEU A 93 7.38 2.16 -16.02
C LEU A 93 6.74 2.82 -14.79
N GLY A 94 7.54 3.44 -13.94
CA GLY A 94 7.06 4.13 -12.75
C GLY A 94 6.22 5.36 -13.09
N GLY A 95 6.63 6.15 -14.09
CA GLY A 95 5.89 7.30 -14.58
C GLY A 95 4.55 6.90 -15.21
N ILE A 96 4.54 5.93 -16.13
CA ILE A 96 3.31 5.42 -16.75
C ILE A 96 2.37 4.85 -15.68
N ALA A 97 2.87 3.99 -14.79
CA ALA A 97 2.08 3.40 -13.72
C ALA A 97 1.55 4.45 -12.75
N GLY A 98 2.38 5.44 -12.36
CA GLY A 98 2.01 6.53 -11.47
C GLY A 98 0.92 7.42 -12.07
N VAL A 99 1.06 7.84 -13.33
CA VAL A 99 0.02 8.61 -14.04
C VAL A 99 -1.26 7.79 -14.18
N THR A 100 -1.17 6.53 -14.59
CA THR A 100 -2.34 5.65 -14.74
C THR A 100 -3.09 5.47 -13.41
N THR A 101 -2.33 5.30 -12.32
CA THR A 101 -2.88 5.22 -10.96
C THR A 101 -3.56 6.52 -10.56
N LEU A 102 -2.90 7.66 -10.78
CA LEU A 102 -3.42 8.99 -10.43
C LEU A 102 -4.70 9.32 -11.21
N THR A 103 -4.73 9.03 -12.51
CA THR A 103 -5.93 9.20 -13.34
C THR A 103 -7.04 8.25 -12.87
N GLY A 104 -6.72 6.99 -12.57
CA GLY A 104 -7.68 6.02 -12.05
C GLY A 104 -8.33 6.49 -10.74
N ILE A 105 -7.54 6.91 -9.75
CA ILE A 105 -8.08 7.41 -8.48
C ILE A 105 -8.83 8.73 -8.65
N ALA A 106 -8.40 9.63 -9.54
CA ALA A 106 -9.11 10.86 -9.83
C ALA A 106 -10.51 10.57 -10.39
N LEU A 107 -10.65 9.62 -11.33
CA LEU A 107 -11.95 9.18 -11.85
C LEU A 107 -12.82 8.55 -10.75
N LEU A 108 -12.23 7.74 -9.86
CA LEU A 108 -12.96 7.11 -8.75
C LEU A 108 -13.43 8.13 -7.72
N ILE A 109 -12.63 9.15 -7.41
CA ILE A 109 -13.01 10.25 -6.52
C ILE A 109 -14.10 11.09 -7.19
N TYR A 110 -13.91 11.47 -8.46
CA TYR A 110 -14.93 12.19 -9.23
C TYR A 110 -16.28 11.46 -9.18
N ARG A 111 -16.29 10.16 -9.49
CA ARG A 111 -17.48 9.30 -9.39
C ARG A 111 -18.12 9.36 -7.99
N ARG A 112 -17.32 9.26 -6.93
CA ARG A 112 -17.83 9.33 -5.55
C ARG A 112 -18.43 10.69 -5.21
N ARG A 113 -18.00 11.77 -5.85
CA ARG A 113 -18.50 13.14 -5.62
C ARG A 113 -19.73 13.46 -6.46
N THR A 114 -19.86 12.88 -7.65
CA THR A 114 -20.96 13.18 -8.59
C THR A 114 -22.11 12.19 -8.56
N THR A 115 -21.91 11.00 -7.99
CA THR A 115 -22.96 9.98 -7.90
C THR A 115 -23.60 9.96 -6.50
N GLY A 116 -24.85 10.42 -6.38
CA GLY A 116 -25.57 10.58 -5.11
C GLY A 116 -25.50 9.36 -4.16
N PRO A 117 -25.98 8.17 -4.58
CA PRO A 117 -25.94 6.98 -3.71
C PRO A 117 -24.52 6.57 -3.29
N VAL A 118 -23.53 6.73 -4.17
CA VAL A 118 -22.12 6.42 -3.88
C VAL A 118 -21.55 7.43 -2.87
N PHE A 119 -21.88 8.71 -3.01
CA PHE A 119 -21.47 9.76 -2.08
C PHE A 119 -22.02 9.50 -0.68
N MET A 120 -23.31 9.18 -0.58
CA MET A 120 -23.98 8.86 0.69
C MET A 120 -23.38 7.63 1.39
N ALA A 121 -22.93 6.64 0.61
CA ALA A 121 -22.24 5.46 1.14
C ALA A 121 -20.75 5.70 1.46
N THR A 122 -20.19 6.89 1.19
CA THR A 122 -18.77 7.20 1.42
C THR A 122 -18.56 7.76 2.82
N THR A 123 -17.81 7.02 3.64
CA THR A 123 -17.55 7.39 5.05
C THR A 123 -16.48 8.47 5.17
N VAL A 124 -16.38 9.12 6.35
CA VAL A 124 -15.27 10.05 6.66
C VAL A 124 -13.92 9.35 6.55
N ASN A 125 -13.85 8.11 7.03
CA ASN A 125 -12.68 7.25 6.95
C ASN A 125 -12.23 7.02 5.50
N ASP A 126 -13.18 6.78 4.58
CA ASP A 126 -12.87 6.69 3.15
C ASP A 126 -12.28 8.01 2.62
N LYS A 127 -12.83 9.16 3.01
CA LYS A 127 -12.36 10.49 2.56
C LYS A 127 -10.93 10.77 3.03
N VAL A 128 -10.63 10.50 4.31
CA VAL A 128 -9.27 10.66 4.87
C VAL A 128 -8.29 9.75 4.17
N MET A 129 -8.65 8.47 3.98
CA MET A 129 -7.81 7.52 3.25
C MET A 129 -7.57 7.94 1.81
N TYR A 130 -8.59 8.41 1.09
CA TYR A 130 -8.41 8.92 -0.27
C TYR A 130 -7.49 10.13 -0.33
N LEU A 131 -7.62 11.06 0.62
CA LEU A 131 -6.75 12.23 0.70
C LEU A 131 -5.28 11.80 0.86
N VAL A 132 -4.99 10.96 1.86
CA VAL A 132 -3.62 10.50 2.13
C VAL A 132 -3.06 9.66 0.98
N LEU A 133 -3.88 8.77 0.40
CA LEU A 133 -3.47 7.96 -0.75
C LEU A 133 -3.15 8.81 -1.98
N VAL A 134 -3.98 9.81 -2.30
CA VAL A 134 -3.70 10.73 -3.41
C VAL A 134 -2.44 11.55 -3.14
N MET A 135 -2.25 12.05 -1.92
CA MET A 135 -1.01 12.73 -1.55
C MET A 135 0.21 11.83 -1.71
N ALA A 136 0.12 10.55 -1.32
CA ALA A 136 1.21 9.58 -1.48
C ALA A 136 1.55 9.36 -2.96
N ILE A 137 0.53 9.19 -3.81
CA ILE A 137 0.70 8.99 -5.26
C ILE A 137 1.34 10.24 -5.90
N ILE A 138 0.86 11.44 -5.57
CA ILE A 138 1.42 12.69 -6.10
C ILE A 138 2.86 12.87 -5.64
N ALA A 139 3.15 12.68 -4.35
CA ALA A 139 4.51 12.80 -3.81
C ALA A 139 5.46 11.76 -4.43
N GLY A 140 5.00 10.52 -4.66
CA GLY A 140 5.81 9.46 -5.27
C GLY A 140 6.07 9.71 -6.76
N LEU A 141 5.05 10.20 -7.49
CA LEU A 141 5.22 10.61 -8.88
C LEU A 141 6.18 11.82 -8.97
N ALA A 142 6.08 12.78 -8.04
CA ALA A 142 7.02 13.89 -7.94
C ALA A 142 8.46 13.40 -7.69
N CYS A 143 8.68 12.44 -6.79
CA CYS A 143 10.00 11.84 -6.58
C CYS A 143 10.55 11.22 -7.89
N THR A 144 9.69 10.54 -8.64
CA THR A 144 10.06 9.92 -9.93
C THR A 144 10.45 10.96 -10.98
N LEU A 145 9.65 12.03 -11.11
CA LEU A 145 9.89 13.10 -12.08
C LEU A 145 11.10 13.97 -11.69
N ILE A 146 11.27 14.29 -10.41
CA ILE A 146 12.44 15.00 -9.90
C ILE A 146 13.69 14.15 -10.12
N GLY A 147 13.63 12.85 -9.86
CA GLY A 147 14.73 11.91 -10.12
C GLY A 147 15.20 11.87 -11.58
N ALA A 148 14.35 12.29 -12.54
CA ALA A 148 14.72 12.41 -13.95
C ALA A 148 15.43 13.73 -14.29
N THR A 149 15.43 14.71 -13.39
CA THR A 149 16.15 15.98 -13.56
C THR A 149 17.63 15.81 -13.18
N PRO A 150 18.54 16.70 -13.64
CA PRO A 150 19.94 16.65 -13.23
C PRO A 150 20.13 16.67 -11.71
N VAL A 151 19.35 17.50 -11.01
CA VAL A 151 19.39 17.62 -9.53
C VAL A 151 18.95 16.32 -8.85
N GLY A 152 17.92 15.65 -9.38
CA GLY A 152 17.47 14.38 -8.82
C GLY A 152 18.37 13.20 -9.18
N ALA A 153 19.03 13.24 -10.35
CA ALA A 153 19.97 12.20 -10.78
C ALA A 153 21.22 12.12 -9.89
N GLU A 154 21.59 13.23 -9.24
CA GLU A 154 22.66 13.26 -8.22
C GLU A 154 22.25 12.58 -6.90
N HIS A 155 20.95 12.42 -6.64
CA HIS A 155 20.42 11.90 -5.39
C HIS A 155 19.76 10.54 -5.58
N ASP A 156 20.59 9.51 -5.76
CA ASP A 156 20.10 8.15 -5.93
C ASP A 156 19.51 7.58 -4.63
N TYR A 157 18.20 7.36 -4.63
CA TYR A 157 17.47 6.77 -3.51
C TYR A 157 17.98 5.37 -3.16
N ARG A 158 18.65 4.67 -4.08
CA ARG A 158 19.22 3.33 -3.86
C ARG A 158 20.41 3.34 -2.91
N GLN A 159 21.00 4.51 -2.68
CA GLN A 159 22.14 4.71 -1.78
C GLN A 159 21.72 5.18 -0.38
N THR A 160 20.53 5.78 -0.24
CA THR A 160 20.05 6.37 1.02
C THR A 160 18.75 5.72 1.51
N VAL A 161 17.66 5.91 0.77
CA VAL A 161 16.31 5.45 1.13
C VAL A 161 16.18 3.92 1.10
N ALA A 162 16.68 3.25 0.06
CA ALA A 162 16.56 1.80 -0.06
C ALA A 162 17.35 1.03 1.01
N PRO A 163 18.63 1.38 1.31
CA PRO A 163 19.35 0.74 2.42
C PRO A 163 18.73 1.08 3.78
N TRP A 164 18.26 2.32 4.02
CA TRP A 164 17.48 2.64 5.22
C TRP A 164 16.26 1.72 5.35
N PHE A 165 15.48 1.58 4.28
CA PHE A 165 14.28 0.77 4.30
C PHE A 165 14.57 -0.71 4.60
N ARG A 166 15.63 -1.28 4.00
CA ARG A 166 16.08 -2.65 4.28
C ARG A 166 16.56 -2.83 5.72
N SER A 167 17.21 -1.82 6.29
CA SER A 167 17.76 -1.83 7.65
C SER A 167 16.69 -2.06 8.73
N ILE A 168 15.46 -1.60 8.48
CA ILE A 168 14.30 -1.79 9.37
C ILE A 168 13.98 -3.27 9.55
N TRP A 169 14.06 -4.07 8.48
CA TRP A 169 13.67 -5.49 8.49
C TRP A 169 14.70 -6.40 9.16
N ILE A 170 15.97 -5.97 9.22
CA ILE A 170 17.04 -6.66 9.95
C ILE A 170 17.24 -6.12 11.37
N LEU A 171 16.33 -5.24 11.83
CA LEU A 171 16.34 -4.64 13.17
C LEU A 171 17.64 -3.86 13.49
N GLN A 172 18.25 -3.27 12.46
CA GLN A 172 19.43 -2.40 12.59
C GLN A 172 19.14 -1.08 11.89
N PRO A 173 18.23 -0.24 12.41
CA PRO A 173 17.76 0.94 11.70
C PRO A 173 18.91 1.91 11.41
N ARG A 174 18.92 2.44 10.19
CA ARG A 174 19.92 3.38 9.67
C ARG A 174 19.30 4.74 9.38
N GLY A 175 18.71 5.38 10.40
CA GLY A 175 18.05 6.68 10.31
C GLY A 175 18.97 7.79 9.81
N ASP A 176 20.29 7.63 9.96
CA ASP A 176 21.34 8.45 9.35
C ASP A 176 21.21 8.52 7.82
N LEU A 177 20.93 7.40 7.17
CA LEU A 177 20.78 7.35 5.71
C LEU A 177 19.53 8.08 5.24
N MET A 178 18.43 7.98 6.00
CA MET A 178 17.23 8.74 5.69
C MET A 178 17.43 10.23 6.01
N ALA A 179 18.13 10.59 7.08
CA ALA A 179 18.40 11.99 7.40
C ALA A 179 19.18 12.72 6.29
N LEU A 180 20.06 12.01 5.57
CA LEU A 180 20.80 12.52 4.41
C LEU A 180 19.97 12.59 3.12
N ALA A 181 18.84 11.90 3.04
CA ALA A 181 18.01 11.91 1.86
C ALA A 181 17.40 13.32 1.61
N PRO A 182 17.19 13.71 0.35
CA PRO A 182 16.50 14.94 0.05
C PRO A 182 15.07 15.03 0.59
N LEU A 183 14.60 16.26 0.79
CA LEU A 183 13.30 16.58 1.38
C LEU A 183 12.11 15.91 0.67
N TRP A 184 12.14 15.76 -0.66
CA TRP A 184 11.04 15.12 -1.39
C TRP A 184 10.83 13.65 -0.99
N PHE A 185 11.92 12.92 -0.68
CA PHE A 185 11.80 11.56 -0.15
C PHE A 185 11.24 11.57 1.27
N HIS A 186 11.65 12.50 2.14
CA HIS A 186 11.07 12.64 3.48
C HIS A 186 9.55 12.85 3.42
N ILE A 187 9.11 13.77 2.57
CA ILE A 187 7.68 14.08 2.38
C ILE A 187 6.93 12.82 1.94
N HIS A 188 7.40 12.14 0.89
CA HIS A 188 6.74 10.94 0.39
C HIS A 188 6.68 9.84 1.46
N VAL A 189 7.78 9.59 2.17
CA VAL A 189 7.86 8.53 3.18
C VAL A 189 7.01 8.86 4.41
N ILE A 190 6.98 10.11 4.88
CA ILE A 190 6.09 10.51 5.99
C ILE A 190 4.62 10.26 5.61
N ILE A 191 4.22 10.67 4.40
CA ILE A 191 2.85 10.43 3.91
C ILE A 191 2.57 8.91 3.82
N ALA A 192 3.55 8.12 3.36
CA ALA A 192 3.43 6.67 3.30
C ALA A 192 3.29 6.04 4.70
N LEU A 193 4.08 6.46 5.69
CA LEU A 193 3.97 6.00 7.09
C LEU A 193 2.58 6.30 7.66
N VAL A 194 2.05 7.50 7.39
CA VAL A 194 0.67 7.86 7.76
C VAL A 194 -0.35 6.96 7.05
N LEU A 195 -0.19 6.71 5.75
CA LEU A 195 -1.06 5.82 4.98
C LEU A 195 -1.07 4.40 5.58
N PHE A 196 0.10 3.88 5.96
CA PHE A 196 0.22 2.58 6.63
C PHE A 196 -0.48 2.59 8.01
N CYS A 197 -0.32 3.64 8.82
CA CYS A 197 -1.05 3.77 10.08
C CYS A 197 -2.59 3.78 9.89
N LEU A 198 -3.09 4.34 8.79
CA LEU A 198 -4.53 4.32 8.45
C LEU A 198 -5.00 2.96 7.90
N TRP A 199 -4.09 2.14 7.36
CA TRP A 199 -4.40 0.88 6.68
C TRP A 199 -5.31 -0.05 7.48
N PRO A 200 -5.00 -0.44 8.75
CA PRO A 200 -5.82 -1.38 9.49
C PRO A 200 -7.22 -0.85 9.80
N PHE A 201 -7.45 0.46 9.70
CA PHE A 201 -8.72 1.09 10.06
C PHE A 201 -9.58 1.42 8.84
N THR A 202 -9.04 1.35 7.63
CA THR A 202 -9.73 1.76 6.38
C THR A 202 -10.14 0.56 5.53
N ARG A 203 -10.76 0.79 4.37
CA ARG A 203 -11.02 -0.29 3.41
C ARG A 203 -9.75 -0.91 2.79
N LEU A 204 -8.55 -0.37 3.03
CA LEU A 204 -7.28 -0.89 2.50
C LEU A 204 -6.98 -2.34 2.94
N VAL A 205 -7.56 -2.80 4.05
CA VAL A 205 -7.45 -4.19 4.52
C VAL A 205 -7.81 -5.24 3.46
N HIS A 206 -8.60 -4.88 2.45
CA HIS A 206 -8.95 -5.78 1.35
C HIS A 206 -7.73 -6.34 0.60
N VAL A 207 -6.60 -5.62 0.58
CA VAL A 207 -5.36 -6.07 -0.08
C VAL A 207 -4.87 -7.41 0.49
N PHE A 208 -5.03 -7.63 1.79
CA PHE A 208 -4.66 -8.89 2.46
C PHE A 208 -5.58 -10.06 2.11
N SER A 209 -6.64 -9.83 1.33
CA SER A 209 -7.56 -10.85 0.84
C SER A 209 -7.48 -11.03 -0.68
N ALA A 210 -6.35 -10.68 -1.29
CA ALA A 210 -6.05 -11.04 -2.67
C ALA A 210 -6.28 -12.55 -2.88
N PRO A 211 -7.16 -12.98 -3.80
CA PRO A 211 -7.65 -14.35 -3.86
C PRO A 211 -6.68 -15.31 -4.57
N ILE A 212 -5.39 -15.29 -4.21
CA ILE A 212 -4.36 -16.14 -4.86
C ILE A 212 -4.71 -17.63 -4.70
N GLY A 213 -5.22 -18.03 -3.53
CA GLY A 213 -5.65 -19.41 -3.28
C GLY A 213 -6.83 -19.88 -4.15
N TYR A 214 -7.59 -18.95 -4.78
CA TYR A 214 -8.68 -19.33 -5.68
C TYR A 214 -8.18 -20.06 -6.92
N LEU A 215 -6.95 -19.80 -7.36
CA LEU A 215 -6.33 -20.47 -8.52
C LEU A 215 -6.24 -22.00 -8.34
N PHE A 216 -6.22 -22.47 -7.10
CA PHE A 216 -6.08 -23.89 -6.75
C PHE A 216 -7.29 -24.42 -5.97
N ARG A 217 -8.33 -23.61 -5.79
CA ARG A 217 -9.51 -23.99 -5.01
C ARG A 217 -10.50 -24.77 -5.87
N PRO A 218 -11.02 -25.93 -5.40
CA PRO A 218 -12.12 -26.61 -6.08
C PRO A 218 -13.35 -25.71 -6.25
N TYR A 219 -14.07 -25.85 -7.36
CA TYR A 219 -15.28 -25.06 -7.63
C TYR A 219 -16.35 -25.29 -6.56
N ILE A 220 -16.54 -26.55 -6.17
CA ILE A 220 -17.49 -26.95 -5.14
C ILE A 220 -16.75 -27.18 -3.83
N VAL A 221 -17.18 -26.48 -2.77
CA VAL A 221 -16.61 -26.65 -1.43
C VAL A 221 -17.68 -27.14 -0.48
N TYR A 222 -17.45 -28.34 0.05
CA TYR A 222 -18.22 -28.92 1.13
C TYR A 222 -17.61 -28.50 2.47
N ARG A 223 -18.45 -28.24 3.48
CA ARG A 223 -18.02 -28.05 4.86
C ARG A 223 -18.60 -29.19 5.69
N SER A 224 -17.74 -29.97 6.34
CA SER A 224 -18.19 -31.07 7.21
C SER A 224 -18.81 -30.53 8.50
N ARG A 225 -19.68 -31.34 9.12
CA ARG A 225 -20.30 -31.00 10.42
C ARG A 225 -19.31 -31.09 11.58
N ASP A 226 -18.22 -31.84 11.41
CA ASP A 226 -17.21 -32.14 12.44
C ASP A 226 -16.37 -30.92 12.86
N VAL A 227 -16.47 -29.81 12.14
CA VAL A 227 -15.82 -28.55 12.51
C VAL A 227 -16.52 -27.87 13.70
N ALA A 228 -17.79 -28.21 13.96
CA ALA A 228 -18.50 -27.79 15.16
C ALA A 228 -18.25 -28.80 16.30
N ARG A 229 -17.85 -28.33 17.48
CA ARG A 229 -17.71 -29.25 18.64
C ARG A 229 -19.08 -29.83 18.99
N LYS A 230 -19.10 -30.99 19.65
CA LYS A 230 -20.33 -31.63 20.13
C LYS A 230 -21.13 -30.64 21.00
N GLY A 231 -22.27 -30.16 20.50
CA GLY A 231 -23.12 -29.15 21.15
C GLY A 231 -23.08 -27.74 20.55
N GLU A 232 -22.26 -27.47 19.53
CA GLU A 232 -22.22 -26.20 18.82
C GLU A 232 -23.09 -26.25 17.55
N LEU A 233 -23.78 -25.16 17.23
CA LEU A 233 -24.55 -25.04 15.98
C LEU A 233 -23.59 -25.04 14.79
N VAL A 234 -23.84 -25.92 13.82
CA VAL A 234 -23.05 -25.99 12.59
C VAL A 234 -23.19 -24.67 11.81
N GLY A 235 -22.07 -23.96 11.64
CA GLY A 235 -22.02 -22.73 10.84
C GLY A 235 -21.95 -21.42 11.63
N SER A 236 -22.13 -21.44 12.96
CA SER A 236 -21.83 -20.29 13.82
C SER A 236 -20.48 -20.49 14.50
N HIS A 237 -19.70 -19.41 14.63
CA HIS A 237 -18.48 -19.43 15.43
C HIS A 237 -18.86 -19.74 16.88
N PRO A 238 -18.13 -20.62 17.59
CA PRO A 238 -18.37 -20.86 19.02
C PRO A 238 -18.42 -19.52 19.78
N PRO A 239 -19.42 -19.26 20.63
CA PRO A 239 -19.34 -18.10 21.52
C PRO A 239 -18.07 -18.25 22.37
N ARG A 240 -17.13 -17.31 22.25
CA ARG A 240 -15.94 -17.32 23.10
C ARG A 240 -16.38 -16.99 24.52
N ARG A 241 -15.91 -17.76 25.50
CA ARG A 241 -16.07 -17.39 26.91
C ARG A 241 -15.25 -16.11 27.17
N GLY A 242 -15.93 -15.08 27.66
CA GLY A 242 -15.34 -13.77 28.00
C GLY A 242 -15.59 -12.74 26.91
N TRP A 243 -16.48 -11.78 27.24
CA TRP A 243 -16.90 -10.55 26.58
C TRP A 243 -17.11 -10.60 25.06
#